data_AF-A0A9X8VI55-F1
#
_entry.id   AF-A0A9X8VI55-F1
#
_cell.length_a   1.000
_cell.length_b   1.000
_cell.length_c   1.000
_cell.angle_alpha   90.00
_cell.angle_beta   90.00
_cell.angle_gamma   90.00
#
_symmetry.space_group_name_H-M   'P 1'
#
loop_
_entity.id
_entity.type
_entity.pdbx_description
1 polymer ?
#
loop_
_entity_poly.entity_id
_entity_poly.type
_entity_poly.pdbx_seq_one_letter_code
_entity_poly.pdbx_strand_id
1 'polypeptide(L)'
;GEMIDTRAMPTALAETIAQEETAEGRIYRTVLNRCREQRALILEKFPKLNRFLTGYDLRHVLSDDLQTFDLTRILTGAEGTLAFITEARLDITPLPKVRRLVNVKYDSFD
;
A
#
# COMPACT_ATOMS: atom_id res chain seq x y z
N GLY A 1 13.88 11.86 -15.12
CA GLY A 1 12.65 11.27 -14.55
C GLY A 1 12.15 12.19 -13.46
N GLU A 2 10.85 12.23 -13.23
CA GLU A 2 10.27 12.96 -12.09
C GLU A 2 10.42 12.11 -10.82
N MET A 3 10.71 12.76 -9.69
CA MET A 3 10.77 12.15 -8.38
C MET A 3 9.49 12.51 -7.63
N ILE A 4 8.82 11.51 -7.05
CA ILE A 4 7.57 11.69 -6.32
C ILE A 4 7.79 11.15 -4.90
N ASP A 5 7.50 11.97 -3.90
CA ASP A 5 7.45 11.53 -2.50
C ASP A 5 6.02 11.07 -2.17
N THR A 6 5.88 9.85 -1.68
CA THR A 6 4.57 9.22 -1.47
C THR A 6 4.35 8.95 0.01
N ARG A 7 3.15 9.28 0.47
CA ARG A 7 2.73 9.11 1.86
C ARG A 7 1.21 9.05 1.95
N ALA A 8 0.71 8.50 3.05
CA ALA A 8 -0.70 8.67 3.41
C ALA A 8 -1.02 10.16 3.61
N MET A 9 -2.16 10.60 3.08
CA MET A 9 -2.61 11.99 3.13
C MET A 9 -4.15 12.08 3.10
N PRO A 10 -4.74 13.23 3.47
CA PRO A 10 -6.17 13.44 3.28
C PRO A 10 -6.57 13.28 1.82
N THR A 11 -7.68 12.58 1.56
CA THR A 11 -8.17 12.35 0.19
C THR A 11 -8.41 13.66 -0.56
N ALA A 12 -8.88 14.71 0.11
CA ALA A 12 -9.06 16.03 -0.48
C ALA A 12 -7.74 16.64 -1.01
N LEU A 13 -6.62 16.40 -0.33
CA LEU A 13 -5.31 16.85 -0.81
C LEU A 13 -4.89 16.07 -2.05
N ALA A 14 -5.08 14.76 -2.04
CA ALA A 14 -4.81 13.90 -3.20
C ALA A 14 -5.65 14.31 -4.42
N GLU A 15 -6.91 14.74 -4.22
CA GLU A 15 -7.76 15.27 -5.28
C GLU A 15 -7.24 16.59 -5.85
N THR A 16 -6.71 17.49 -5.02
CA THR A 16 -6.06 18.72 -5.48
C THR A 16 -4.84 18.41 -6.35
N ILE A 17 -3.96 17.49 -5.91
CA ILE A 17 -2.80 17.04 -6.72
C ILE A 17 -3.28 16.42 -8.04
N ALA A 18 -4.35 15.63 -8.01
CA ALA A 18 -4.92 15.00 -9.19
C ALA A 18 -5.49 15.98 -10.25
N GLN A 19 -5.71 17.25 -9.89
CA GLN A 19 -6.14 18.29 -10.83
C GLN A 19 -4.96 18.92 -11.58
N GLU A 20 -3.73 18.74 -11.10
CA GLU A 20 -2.55 19.27 -11.77
C GLU A 20 -2.30 18.56 -13.10
N GLU A 21 -1.88 19.31 -14.12
CA GLU A 21 -1.50 18.77 -15.43
C GLU A 21 -0.04 18.30 -15.47
N THR A 22 0.40 17.66 -14.39
CA THR A 22 1.75 17.08 -14.20
C THR A 22 1.71 15.56 -14.36
N ALA A 23 2.86 14.87 -14.43
CA ALA A 23 2.85 13.41 -14.44
C ALA A 23 2.37 12.84 -13.10
N GLU A 24 2.78 13.46 -11.99
CA GLU A 24 2.25 13.15 -10.65
C GLU A 24 0.72 13.29 -10.60
N GLY A 25 0.17 14.43 -11.05
CA GLY A 25 -1.28 14.65 -11.08
C GLY A 25 -2.02 13.57 -11.88
N ARG A 26 -1.48 13.16 -13.03
CA ARG A 26 -2.03 12.03 -13.81
C ARG A 26 -2.01 10.70 -13.05
N ILE A 27 -0.95 10.41 -12.30
CA ILE A 27 -0.83 9.18 -11.49
C ILE A 27 -1.88 9.21 -10.38
N TYR A 28 -1.94 10.28 -9.59
CA TYR A 28 -2.91 10.42 -8.50
C TYR A 28 -4.35 10.32 -9.03
N ARG A 29 -4.66 11.03 -10.12
CA ARG A 29 -5.97 10.98 -10.79
C ARG A 29 -6.35 9.57 -11.22
N THR A 30 -5.42 8.84 -11.84
CA THR A 30 -5.67 7.48 -12.32
C THR A 30 -5.96 6.54 -11.16
N VAL A 31 -5.14 6.58 -10.11
CA VAL A 31 -5.26 5.67 -8.96
C VAL A 31 -6.52 5.98 -8.16
N LEU A 32 -6.82 7.26 -7.89
CA LEU A 32 -8.05 7.70 -7.22
C LEU A 32 -9.29 7.21 -7.97
N ASN A 33 -9.37 7.47 -9.28
CA ASN A 33 -10.54 7.10 -10.08
C ASN A 33 -10.73 5.58 -10.09
N ARG A 34 -9.66 4.81 -10.36
CA ARG A 34 -9.76 3.35 -10.41
C ARG A 34 -10.17 2.75 -9.07
N CYS A 35 -9.59 3.21 -7.96
CA CYS A 35 -9.92 2.68 -6.63
C CYS A 35 -11.34 3.07 -6.18
N ARG A 36 -11.85 4.23 -6.61
CA ARG A 36 -13.24 4.65 -6.34
C ARG A 36 -14.24 3.90 -7.20
N GLU A 37 -14.05 3.91 -8.51
CA GLU A 37 -14.93 3.25 -9.49
C GLU A 37 -15.08 1.75 -9.20
N GLN A 38 -13.97 1.09 -8.84
CA GLN A 38 -13.93 -0.35 -8.61
C GLN A 38 -14.05 -0.73 -7.14
N ARG A 39 -14.38 0.20 -6.23
CA ARG A 39 -14.34 -0.04 -4.78
C ARG A 39 -15.16 -1.25 -4.35
N ALA A 40 -16.39 -1.38 -4.87
CA ALA A 40 -17.26 -2.51 -4.54
C ALA A 40 -16.62 -3.85 -4.93
N LEU A 41 -16.06 -3.93 -6.15
CA LEU A 41 -15.38 -5.12 -6.64
C LEU A 41 -14.10 -5.42 -5.85
N ILE A 42 -13.31 -4.40 -5.52
CA ILE A 42 -12.11 -4.53 -4.69
C ILE A 42 -12.49 -5.11 -3.32
N LEU A 43 -13.50 -4.57 -2.66
CA LEU A 43 -13.94 -5.04 -1.34
C LEU A 43 -14.50 -6.47 -1.38
N GLU A 44 -15.17 -6.84 -2.47
CA GLU A 44 -15.72 -8.19 -2.69
C GLU A 44 -14.61 -9.23 -2.95
N LYS A 45 -13.65 -8.89 -3.82
CA LYS A 45 -12.63 -9.85 -4.28
C LYS A 45 -11.41 -9.95 -3.38
N PHE A 46 -11.04 -8.88 -2.68
CA PHE A 46 -9.87 -8.91 -1.80
C PHE A 46 -10.19 -9.69 -0.52
N PRO A 47 -9.47 -10.80 -0.24
CA PRO A 47 -9.67 -11.55 0.98
C PRO A 47 -9.32 -10.69 2.21
N LYS A 48 -10.00 -10.95 3.33
CA LYS A 48 -9.58 -10.40 4.63
C LYS A 48 -8.30 -11.11 5.06
N LEU A 49 -7.17 -10.47 4.85
CA LEU A 49 -5.85 -11.00 5.23
C LEU A 49 -5.42 -10.43 6.58
N ASN A 50 -4.84 -11.29 7.40
CA ASN A 50 -4.12 -10.93 8.62
C ASN A 50 -2.62 -10.64 8.36
N ARG A 51 -2.24 -10.54 7.08
CA ARG A 51 -0.89 -10.24 6.59
C ARG A 51 -0.98 -9.31 5.38
N PHE A 52 0.11 -8.62 5.06
CA PHE A 52 0.16 -7.80 3.85
C PHE A 52 0.12 -8.66 2.58
N LEU A 53 -0.58 -8.14 1.57
CA LEU A 53 -0.71 -8.77 0.26
C LEU A 53 0.61 -8.62 -0.54
N THR A 54 0.96 -9.64 -1.32
CA THR A 54 1.97 -9.52 -2.40
C THR A 54 1.29 -8.99 -3.65
N GLY A 55 1.85 -7.95 -4.28
CA GLY A 55 1.22 -7.23 -5.39
C GLY A 55 0.64 -5.88 -4.96
N TYR A 56 -0.26 -5.32 -5.76
CA TYR A 56 -0.82 -3.98 -5.53
C TYR A 56 -1.94 -4.02 -4.48
N ASP A 57 -1.76 -3.32 -3.36
CA ASP A 57 -2.75 -3.24 -2.29
C ASP A 57 -3.84 -2.20 -2.60
N LEU A 58 -4.66 -2.48 -3.63
CA LEU A 58 -5.74 -1.59 -4.07
C LEU A 58 -6.80 -1.36 -2.98
N ARG A 59 -6.96 -2.30 -2.06
CA ARG A 59 -7.93 -2.20 -0.95
C ARG A 59 -7.60 -1.04 -0.03
N HIS A 60 -6.34 -0.89 0.35
CA HIS A 60 -5.92 0.08 1.36
C HIS A 60 -5.44 1.41 0.78
N VAL A 61 -5.45 1.59 -0.56
CA VAL A 61 -5.21 2.90 -1.19
C VAL A 61 -6.17 3.96 -0.65
N LEU A 62 -7.42 3.57 -0.37
CA LEU A 62 -8.41 4.43 0.28
C LEU A 62 -8.88 3.78 1.57
N SER A 63 -8.87 4.56 2.66
CA SER A 63 -9.43 4.11 3.94
C SER A 63 -10.90 3.74 3.84
N ASP A 64 -11.41 3.00 4.82
CA ASP A 64 -12.81 2.54 4.83
C ASP A 64 -13.81 3.71 4.78
N ASP A 65 -13.49 4.82 5.45
CA ASP A 65 -14.23 6.09 5.49
C ASP A 65 -13.93 7.05 4.32
N LEU A 66 -13.05 6.64 3.40
CA LEU A 66 -12.60 7.41 2.23
C LEU A 66 -11.87 8.73 2.55
N GLN A 67 -11.49 8.98 3.80
CA GLN A 67 -10.85 10.23 4.21
C GLN A 67 -9.33 10.24 4.00
N THR A 68 -8.70 9.07 3.89
CA THR A 68 -7.27 8.93 3.67
C THR A 68 -6.98 8.25 2.35
N PHE A 69 -6.07 8.83 1.58
CA PHE A 69 -5.49 8.27 0.38
C PHE A 69 -4.02 7.97 0.61
N ASP A 70 -3.56 6.80 0.16
CA ASP A 70 -2.18 6.36 0.32
C ASP A 70 -1.66 5.68 -0.95
N LEU A 71 -0.90 6.44 -1.76
CA LEU A 71 -0.30 5.94 -2.99
C LEU A 71 0.78 4.88 -2.74
N THR A 72 1.39 4.86 -1.55
CA THR A 72 2.46 3.90 -1.21
C THR A 72 1.96 2.46 -1.32
N ARG A 73 0.66 2.24 -1.12
CA ARG A 73 0.01 0.91 -1.11
C ARG A 73 0.12 0.14 -2.42
N ILE A 74 0.17 0.84 -3.56
CA ILE A 74 0.39 0.18 -4.86
C ILE A 74 1.87 0.08 -5.21
N LEU A 75 2.74 0.86 -4.58
CA LEU A 75 4.18 0.81 -4.82
C LEU A 75 4.82 -0.31 -4.01
N THR A 76 4.38 -0.50 -2.77
CA THR A 76 4.76 -1.65 -1.93
C THR A 76 4.19 -2.93 -2.55
N GLY A 77 5.06 -3.84 -3.01
CA GLY A 77 4.64 -5.06 -3.70
C GLY A 77 4.54 -4.94 -5.22
N ALA A 78 4.91 -3.80 -5.82
CA ALA A 78 4.91 -3.64 -7.29
C ALA A 78 6.03 -4.42 -8.00
N GLU A 79 7.05 -4.86 -7.27
CA GLU A 79 8.17 -5.66 -7.82
C GLU A 79 8.85 -5.00 -9.05
N GLY A 80 8.94 -3.66 -9.05
CA GLY A 80 9.63 -2.88 -10.10
C GLY A 80 8.80 -2.58 -11.35
N THR A 81 7.52 -2.96 -11.39
CA THR A 81 6.66 -2.76 -12.56
C THR A 81 6.09 -1.33 -12.70
N LEU A 82 5.97 -0.59 -11.59
CA LEU A 82 5.35 0.74 -11.56
C LEU A 82 6.35 1.90 -11.42
N ALA A 83 7.39 1.73 -10.60
CA ALA A 83 8.36 2.76 -10.30
C ALA A 83 9.68 2.18 -9.81
N PHE A 84 10.74 2.98 -9.88
CA PHE A 84 12.00 2.73 -9.19
C PHE A 84 11.98 3.44 -7.83
N ILE A 85 12.11 2.67 -6.75
CA ILE A 85 12.19 3.22 -5.38
C ILE A 85 13.64 3.58 -5.07
N THR A 86 13.90 4.85 -4.77
CA THR A 86 15.24 5.35 -4.42
C THR A 86 15.47 5.41 -2.91
N GLU A 87 14.42 5.73 -2.15
CA GLU A 87 14.48 5.89 -0.69
C GLU A 87 13.23 5.27 -0.04
N ALA A 88 13.38 4.76 1.18
CA ALA A 88 12.28 4.24 1.97
C ALA A 88 12.50 4.53 3.46
N ARG A 89 11.45 4.97 4.15
CA ARG A 89 11.43 5.10 5.61
C ARG A 89 10.84 3.83 6.22
N LEU A 90 11.56 3.23 7.16
CA LEU A 90 11.19 1.99 7.83
C LEU A 90 10.97 2.24 9.32
N ASP A 91 9.82 1.79 9.83
CA ASP A 91 9.59 1.71 11.28
C ASP A 91 10.30 0.48 11.83
N ILE A 92 11.37 0.70 12.59
CA ILE A 92 12.20 -0.35 13.17
C ILE A 92 11.83 -0.61 14.63
N THR A 93 12.01 -1.85 15.06
CA THR A 93 11.83 -2.23 16.47
C THR A 93 13.17 -2.24 17.21
N PRO A 94 13.19 -1.96 18.53
CA PRO A 94 14.39 -2.08 19.33
C PRO A 94 14.98 -3.50 19.27
N LEU A 95 16.31 -3.60 19.38
CA LEU A 95 16.98 -4.90 19.43
C LEU A 95 16.53 -5.68 20.68
N PRO A 96 16.04 -6.93 20.53
CA PRO A 96 15.65 -7.73 21.68
C PRO A 96 16.89 -8.08 22.51
N LYS A 97 16.79 -7.94 23.84
CA LYS A 97 17.89 -8.29 24.77
C LYS A 97 18.26 -9.77 24.72
N VAL A 98 17.30 -10.63 24.40
CA VAL A 98 17.45 -12.08 24.37
C VAL A 98 16.66 -12.64 23.18
N ARG A 99 17.27 -13.56 22.42
CA ARG A 99 16.61 -14.35 21.38
C ARG A 99 16.66 -15.84 21.79
N ARG A 100 15.56 -16.57 21.62
CA ARG A 100 15.45 -18.01 21.87
C ARG A 100 14.70 -18.66 20.71
N LEU A 101 15.22 -19.79 20.21
CA LEU A 101 14.55 -20.63 19.24
C LEU A 101 13.98 -21.84 19.99
N VAL A 102 12.68 -22.08 19.85
CA VAL A 102 12.03 -23.30 20.35
C VAL A 102 11.64 -24.13 19.14
N ASN A 103 12.15 -25.36 19.08
CA ASN A 103 11.75 -26.32 18.07
C ASN A 103 10.70 -27.25 18.69
N VAL A 104 9.50 -27.25 18.12
CA VAL A 104 8.40 -28.13 18.53
C VAL A 104 8.27 -29.20 17.45
N LYS A 105 8.43 -30.46 17.85
CA LYS A 105 8.22 -31.63 17.01
C LYS A 105 6.99 -32.38 17.51
N TYR A 106 6.16 -32.80 16.57
CA TYR A 106 5.06 -33.72 16.81
C TYR A 106 5.39 -35.09 16.20
N ASP A 107 4.78 -36.13 16.75
CA ASP A 107 4.95 -37.49 16.25
C ASP A 107 4.08 -37.77 15.00
N SER A 108 3.00 -37.02 14.81
CA SER A 108 2.13 -37.05 13.61
C SER A 108 1.56 -35.64 13.31
N PHE A 109 1.08 -35.44 12.07
CA PHE A 109 0.30 -34.28 11.64
C PHE A 109 -1.22 -34.42 11.86
N ASP A 110 -1.67 -35.60 12.32
CA ASP A 110 -3.08 -35.90 12.61
C ASP A 110 -3.63 -35.16 13.83
#